data_AF-A0A4Q1RNN4-F1
#
_entry.id   AF-A0A4Q1RNN4-F1
#
_cell.length_a   1.000
_cell.length_b   1.000
_cell.length_c   1.000
_cell.angle_alpha   90.00
_cell.angle_beta   90.00
_cell.angle_gamma   90.00
#
_symmetry.space_group_name_H-M   'P 1'
#
loop_
_entity.id
_entity.type
_entity.pdbx_description
1 polymer ?
#
loop_
_entity_poly.entity_id
_entity_poly.type
_entity_poly.pdbx_seq_one_letter_code
_entity_poly.pdbx_strand_id
1 'polypeptide(L)'
;DGAWLVELAPLGPDGDDKGGNNIAQATLAALSLRDALLGDSTGAEPTDRVIAAIRDREVLLILDNCEHVIESAAAFAHRVLGECRRLRILATSREPLGITGEALWHVVPLALPDKHASPGEIESSPAVRLLRDRARVVRKDFVADEGTLSTMARVCRVLDGMPLAIELAAARLRTMSIDQLANRLDDRFRLLTGGSRTALPRHRTLRAMVDWSWELLSEAERTVLCRLSVFSGGASLEAAERVCVSEAVEQYEVLELLTALTEKSLLVAAGDEAPRYRMLGTIKEYAAQRLAEAGESELARHAHLTYFTELAEAAEPMLRRAEQLEWLAKLNSEHDNIGSAMRGALAAGEAPEAMRLAAASGWYWWLSGHRGEGMELVRAAVATPGESPDAVAAV
;
A
#
# COMPACT_ATOMS: atom_id res chain seq x y z
N ASP A 1 -15.26 16.56 31.87
CA ASP A 1 -14.62 16.87 30.59
C ASP A 1 -13.29 16.13 30.46
N GLY A 2 -12.94 15.63 29.28
CA GLY A 2 -11.70 14.87 29.10
C GLY A 2 -11.59 14.11 27.77
N ALA A 3 -10.53 13.31 27.66
CA ALA A 3 -10.30 12.39 26.55
C ALA A 3 -10.13 10.96 27.07
N TRP A 4 -10.80 9.99 26.44
CA TRP A 4 -10.79 8.58 26.84
C TRP A 4 -10.41 7.69 25.65
N LEU A 5 -9.44 6.82 25.86
CA LEU A 5 -9.00 5.82 24.89
C LEU A 5 -9.77 4.52 25.12
N VAL A 6 -10.37 3.99 24.06
CA VAL A 6 -11.03 2.69 24.03
C VAL A 6 -10.30 1.83 23.02
N GLU A 7 -9.51 0.89 23.51
CA GLU A 7 -8.77 -0.06 22.68
C GLU A 7 -9.72 -1.19 22.24
N LEU A 8 -10.09 -1.23 20.96
CA LEU A 8 -10.97 -2.27 20.42
C LEU A 8 -10.19 -3.50 19.96
N ALA A 9 -8.87 -3.37 19.80
CA ALA A 9 -7.95 -4.44 19.43
C ALA A 9 -8.15 -5.82 20.09
N PRO A 10 -8.57 -5.94 21.38
CA PRO A 10 -8.82 -7.24 22.02
C PRO A 10 -10.18 -7.87 21.68
N LEU A 11 -11.07 -7.15 21.00
CA LEU A 11 -12.39 -7.65 20.63
C LEU A 11 -12.26 -8.56 19.39
N GLY A 12 -12.95 -9.71 19.41
CA GLY A 12 -13.00 -10.60 18.25
C GLY A 12 -14.00 -10.11 17.20
N PRO A 13 -13.82 -10.47 15.91
CA PRO A 13 -14.80 -10.17 14.85
C PRO A 13 -16.15 -10.89 15.11
N ASP A 14 -16.09 -12.11 15.65
CA ASP A 14 -17.27 -12.88 16.07
C ASP A 14 -17.58 -12.64 17.55
N GLY A 15 -18.07 -11.44 17.87
CA GLY A 15 -18.72 -11.18 19.14
C GLY A 15 -20.15 -11.73 19.11
N ASP A 16 -20.33 -13.00 19.50
CA ASP A 16 -21.61 -13.69 19.79
C ASP A 16 -22.87 -12.79 19.65
N ASP A 17 -23.53 -12.85 18.48
CA ASP A 17 -24.93 -12.48 18.17
C ASP A 17 -25.51 -11.14 18.73
N LYS A 18 -24.68 -10.25 19.27
CA LYS A 18 -25.05 -8.93 19.85
C LYS A 18 -23.93 -7.89 19.65
N GLY A 19 -23.45 -7.74 18.41
CA GLY A 19 -22.24 -6.97 18.04
C GLY A 19 -22.11 -5.54 18.58
N GLY A 20 -23.21 -4.83 18.89
CA GLY A 20 -23.13 -3.48 19.47
C GLY A 20 -22.73 -3.42 20.95
N ASN A 21 -22.91 -4.50 21.72
CA ASN A 21 -22.74 -4.47 23.17
C ASN A 21 -21.28 -4.46 23.62
N ASN A 22 -20.36 -5.00 22.82
CA ASN A 22 -18.97 -5.19 23.24
C ASN A 22 -18.19 -3.86 23.24
N ILE A 23 -18.45 -3.00 22.24
CA ILE A 23 -17.84 -1.66 22.15
C ILE A 23 -18.36 -0.75 23.25
N ALA A 24 -19.66 -0.78 23.52
CA ALA A 24 -20.26 -0.04 24.62
C ALA A 24 -19.69 -0.48 25.98
N GLN A 25 -19.49 -1.79 26.18
CA GLN A 25 -18.85 -2.32 27.39
C GLN A 25 -17.37 -1.90 27.51
N ALA A 26 -16.59 -1.99 26.43
CA ALA A 26 -15.21 -1.51 26.41
C ALA A 26 -15.14 0.01 26.74
N THR A 27 -16.08 0.78 26.19
CA THR A 27 -16.21 2.21 26.47
C THR A 27 -16.55 2.47 27.94
N LEU A 28 -17.52 1.75 28.51
CA LEU A 28 -17.84 1.84 29.93
C LEU A 28 -16.66 1.46 30.82
N ALA A 29 -15.88 0.44 30.46
CA ALA A 29 -14.68 0.06 31.19
C ALA A 29 -13.64 1.19 31.16
N ALA A 30 -13.37 1.79 30.00
CA ALA A 30 -12.45 2.93 29.86
C ALA A 30 -12.92 4.17 30.65
N LEU A 31 -14.23 4.44 30.67
CA LEU A 31 -14.82 5.52 31.46
C LEU A 31 -14.72 5.23 32.98
N SER A 32 -15.03 4.00 33.40
CA SER A 32 -15.05 3.58 34.82
C SER A 32 -13.65 3.47 35.43
N LEU A 33 -12.63 3.13 34.63
CA LEU A 33 -11.23 3.11 35.04
C LEU A 33 -10.73 4.49 35.51
N ARG A 34 -11.41 5.58 35.11
CA ARG A 34 -11.13 6.95 35.58
C ARG A 34 -12.17 7.50 36.55
N ASP A 35 -13.44 7.19 36.35
CA ASP A 35 -14.53 7.66 37.21
C ASP A 35 -15.10 6.50 38.04
N ALA A 36 -14.62 6.35 39.28
CA ALA A 36 -15.09 5.35 40.26
C ALA A 36 -16.54 5.58 40.77
N LEU A 37 -17.39 6.30 40.00
CA LEU A 37 -18.71 6.78 40.41
C LEU A 37 -19.84 6.47 39.41
N LEU A 38 -19.60 5.66 38.38
CA LEU A 38 -20.68 5.24 37.48
C LEU A 38 -21.53 4.16 38.17
N GLY A 39 -22.69 4.57 38.69
CA GLY A 39 -23.62 3.69 39.40
C GLY A 39 -24.07 2.48 38.58
N ASP A 40 -24.21 1.35 39.27
CA ASP A 40 -24.65 0.07 38.72
C ASP A 40 -26.15 0.09 38.38
N SER A 41 -26.50 0.63 37.22
CA SER A 41 -27.82 0.41 36.62
C SER A 41 -27.79 -0.93 35.88
N THR A 42 -28.02 -2.02 36.60
CA THR A 42 -27.85 -3.42 36.14
C THR A 42 -28.88 -3.92 35.10
N GLY A 43 -29.74 -3.03 34.55
CA GLY A 43 -30.81 -3.40 33.61
C GLY A 43 -30.91 -2.56 32.33
N ALA A 44 -30.06 -1.55 32.13
CA ALA A 44 -30.08 -0.72 30.91
C ALA A 44 -29.12 -1.28 29.84
N GLU A 45 -29.44 -1.06 28.56
CA GLU A 45 -28.55 -1.42 27.46
C GLU A 45 -27.18 -0.73 27.66
N PRO A 46 -26.04 -1.42 27.46
CA PRO A 46 -24.70 -0.83 27.59
C PRO A 46 -24.53 0.52 26.90
N THR A 47 -25.10 0.69 25.70
CA THR A 47 -25.02 1.96 24.96
C THR A 47 -25.76 3.09 25.68
N ASP A 48 -26.95 2.82 26.24
CA ASP A 48 -27.71 3.82 27.01
C ASP A 48 -26.96 4.27 28.25
N ARG A 49 -26.22 3.37 28.89
CA ARG A 49 -25.36 3.69 30.03
C ARG A 49 -24.21 4.61 29.64
N VAL A 50 -23.59 4.36 28.48
CA VAL A 50 -22.56 5.26 27.93
C VAL A 50 -23.15 6.64 27.70
N ILE A 51 -24.31 6.71 27.03
CA ILE A 51 -25.00 7.97 26.74
C ILE A 51 -25.31 8.71 28.03
N ALA A 52 -25.92 8.05 29.01
CA ALA A 52 -26.23 8.65 30.31
C ALA A 52 -24.97 9.19 31.02
N ALA A 53 -23.83 8.51 30.88
CA ALA A 53 -22.56 8.93 31.48
C ALA A 53 -21.96 10.18 30.82
N ILE A 54 -22.19 10.39 29.51
CA ILE A 54 -21.50 11.43 28.72
C ILE A 54 -22.40 12.57 28.22
N ARG A 55 -23.73 12.42 28.26
CA ARG A 55 -24.72 13.31 27.61
C ARG A 55 -24.48 14.80 27.85
N ASP A 56 -24.21 15.20 29.10
CA ASP A 56 -24.05 16.61 29.49
C ASP A 56 -22.58 17.07 29.59
N ARG A 57 -21.63 16.19 29.25
CA ARG A 57 -20.18 16.41 29.41
C ARG A 57 -19.51 16.72 28.08
N GLU A 58 -18.42 17.46 28.11
CA GLU A 58 -17.55 17.61 26.93
C GLU A 58 -16.53 16.48 26.89
N VAL A 59 -16.74 15.56 25.94
CA VAL A 59 -16.02 14.29 25.89
C VAL A 59 -15.39 14.10 24.53
N LEU A 60 -14.10 13.79 24.52
CA LEU A 60 -13.43 13.20 23.36
C LEU A 60 -13.30 11.69 23.59
N LEU A 61 -13.96 10.90 22.77
CA LEU A 61 -13.81 9.45 22.76
C LEU A 61 -12.86 9.04 21.64
N ILE A 62 -11.78 8.37 21.99
CA ILE A 62 -10.81 7.82 21.03
C ILE A 62 -11.11 6.34 20.88
N LEU A 63 -11.64 5.94 19.73
CA LEU A 63 -11.89 4.54 19.39
C LEU A 63 -10.71 4.02 18.58
N ASP A 64 -9.91 3.15 19.17
CA ASP A 64 -8.69 2.67 18.53
C ASP A 64 -8.90 1.30 17.88
N ASN A 65 -8.41 1.15 16.64
CA ASN A 65 -8.36 -0.09 15.87
C ASN A 65 -9.74 -0.60 15.39
N CYS A 66 -10.61 0.28 14.88
CA CYS A 66 -12.00 -0.05 14.51
C CYS A 66 -12.16 -1.05 13.35
N GLU A 67 -11.15 -1.30 12.51
CA GLU A 67 -11.29 -2.00 11.23
C GLU A 67 -11.80 -3.45 11.31
N HIS A 68 -11.64 -4.13 12.45
CA HIS A 68 -12.10 -5.51 12.65
C HIS A 68 -13.53 -5.58 13.22
N VAL A 69 -14.10 -4.45 13.62
CA VAL A 69 -15.46 -4.30 14.19
C VAL A 69 -16.18 -3.10 13.56
N ILE A 70 -15.87 -2.81 12.30
CA ILE A 70 -16.20 -1.53 11.66
C ILE A 70 -17.70 -1.22 11.69
N GLU A 71 -18.55 -2.21 11.38
CA GLU A 71 -20.00 -2.07 11.39
C GLU A 71 -20.53 -1.75 12.80
N SER A 72 -20.03 -2.47 13.80
CA SER A 72 -20.42 -2.26 15.20
C SER A 72 -19.93 -0.91 15.72
N ALA A 73 -18.72 -0.50 15.34
CA ALA A 73 -18.15 0.79 15.70
C ALA A 73 -18.93 1.95 15.06
N ALA A 74 -19.32 1.80 13.79
CA ALA A 74 -20.14 2.77 13.06
C ALA A 74 -21.53 2.92 13.71
N ALA A 75 -22.20 1.81 14.01
CA ALA A 75 -23.51 1.82 14.67
C ALA A 75 -23.45 2.46 16.07
N PHE A 76 -22.42 2.12 16.86
CA PHE A 76 -22.19 2.72 18.16
C PHE A 76 -21.93 4.23 18.05
N ALA A 77 -20.98 4.64 17.21
CA ALA A 77 -20.60 6.03 16.99
C ALA A 77 -21.80 6.88 16.53
N HIS A 78 -22.56 6.38 15.56
CA HIS A 78 -23.75 7.06 15.03
C HIS A 78 -24.77 7.33 16.16
N ARG A 79 -25.06 6.33 16.99
CA ARG A 79 -26.03 6.46 18.08
C ARG A 79 -25.57 7.45 19.15
N VAL A 80 -24.33 7.31 19.65
CA VAL A 80 -23.86 8.19 20.73
C VAL A 80 -23.69 9.63 20.28
N LEU A 81 -23.27 9.88 19.04
CA LEU A 81 -23.16 11.24 18.48
C LEU A 81 -24.54 11.88 18.30
N GLY A 82 -25.57 11.10 17.94
CA GLY A 82 -26.95 11.58 17.83
C GLY A 82 -27.54 12.06 19.15
N GLU A 83 -27.15 11.44 20.27
CA GLU A 83 -27.72 11.74 21.59
C GLU A 83 -26.83 12.65 22.46
N CYS A 84 -25.53 12.76 22.17
CA CYS A 84 -24.56 13.48 22.99
C CYS A 84 -23.97 14.68 22.24
N ARG A 85 -24.61 15.85 22.36
CA ARG A 85 -24.27 17.06 21.57
C ARG A 85 -22.86 17.63 21.77
N ARG A 86 -22.20 17.29 22.89
CA ARG A 86 -20.84 17.76 23.22
C ARG A 86 -19.79 16.66 23.07
N LEU A 87 -20.16 15.51 22.51
CA LEU A 87 -19.26 14.41 22.21
C LEU A 87 -18.51 14.68 20.90
N ARG A 88 -17.20 14.38 20.91
CA ARG A 88 -16.39 14.22 19.72
C ARG A 88 -15.81 12.81 19.72
N ILE A 89 -15.73 12.20 18.54
CA ILE A 89 -15.10 10.90 18.36
C ILE A 89 -13.89 11.06 17.46
N LEU A 90 -12.76 10.49 17.88
CA LEU A 90 -11.60 10.24 17.05
C LEU A 90 -11.47 8.73 16.88
N ALA A 91 -11.79 8.22 15.71
CA ALA A 91 -11.64 6.80 15.41
C ALA A 91 -10.34 6.57 14.64
N THR A 92 -9.58 5.53 15.00
CA THR A 92 -8.49 5.00 14.18
C THR A 92 -8.98 3.72 13.51
N SER A 93 -8.82 3.65 12.20
CA SER A 93 -9.28 2.53 11.39
C SER A 93 -8.46 2.46 10.12
N ARG A 94 -8.49 1.29 9.47
CA ARG A 94 -7.97 1.13 8.11
C ARG A 94 -8.99 1.52 7.06
N GLU A 95 -10.28 1.54 7.36
CA GLU A 95 -11.32 1.99 6.44
C GLU A 95 -12.29 2.98 7.13
N PRO A 96 -12.98 3.85 6.38
CA PRO A 96 -13.98 4.76 6.92
C PRO A 96 -15.03 4.04 7.77
N LEU A 97 -15.55 4.69 8.81
CA LEU A 97 -16.74 4.20 9.51
C LEU A 97 -17.99 4.30 8.63
N GLY A 98 -18.00 5.20 7.65
CA GLY A 98 -19.10 5.37 6.71
C GLY A 98 -20.33 6.04 7.32
N ILE A 99 -20.14 6.90 8.33
CA ILE A 99 -21.24 7.58 9.03
C ILE A 99 -21.38 9.05 8.63
N THR A 100 -22.60 9.58 8.69
CA THR A 100 -22.87 10.99 8.41
C THR A 100 -22.07 11.90 9.34
N GLY A 101 -21.34 12.87 8.75
CA GLY A 101 -20.52 13.83 9.49
C GLY A 101 -19.11 13.33 9.80
N GLU A 102 -18.71 12.17 9.27
CA GLU A 102 -17.33 11.70 9.33
C GLU A 102 -16.40 12.61 8.52
N ALA A 103 -15.24 12.94 9.11
CA ALA A 103 -14.16 13.65 8.45
C ALA A 103 -12.93 12.73 8.43
N LEU A 104 -12.46 12.38 7.24
CA LEU A 104 -11.33 11.48 7.06
C LEU A 104 -10.01 12.22 7.14
N TRP A 105 -9.07 11.66 7.91
CA TRP A 105 -7.70 12.14 7.98
C TRP A 105 -6.74 11.00 7.61
N HIS A 106 -6.28 10.98 6.36
CA HIS A 106 -5.37 9.95 5.89
C HIS A 106 -3.97 10.12 6.48
N VAL A 107 -3.48 9.09 7.15
CA VAL A 107 -2.12 9.05 7.69
C VAL A 107 -1.19 8.48 6.62
N VAL A 108 -0.45 9.36 5.95
CA VAL A 108 0.52 8.98 4.92
C VAL A 108 1.85 8.50 5.52
N PRO A 109 2.63 7.67 4.80
CA PRO A 109 4.00 7.34 5.20
C PRO A 109 4.88 8.58 5.40
N LEU A 110 6.01 8.42 6.09
CA LEU A 110 6.94 9.53 6.31
C LEU A 110 7.53 10.00 4.99
N ALA A 111 7.56 11.32 4.81
CA ALA A 111 8.11 11.94 3.60
C ALA A 111 9.56 11.47 3.35
N LEU A 112 9.80 11.02 2.12
CA LEU A 112 11.08 10.51 1.64
C LEU A 112 11.89 11.63 0.97
N PRO A 113 13.22 11.56 0.98
CA PRO A 113 14.04 12.50 0.24
C PRO A 113 13.99 12.19 -1.26
N ASP A 114 13.96 13.24 -2.08
CA ASP A 114 14.01 13.15 -3.54
C ASP A 114 15.26 12.39 -4.03
N LYS A 115 15.19 11.83 -5.25
CA LYS A 115 16.29 11.06 -5.84
C LYS A 115 17.59 11.86 -5.96
N HIS A 116 17.48 13.18 -6.14
CA HIS A 116 18.60 14.10 -6.30
C HIS A 116 18.74 15.09 -5.13
N ALA A 117 18.14 14.77 -3.98
CA ALA A 117 18.22 15.61 -2.78
C ALA A 117 19.67 15.81 -2.33
N SER A 118 19.99 17.03 -1.93
CA SER A 118 21.26 17.39 -1.29
C SER A 118 21.40 16.72 0.08
N PRO A 119 22.62 16.61 0.63
CA PRO A 119 22.84 16.00 1.94
C PRO A 119 22.00 16.62 3.07
N GLY A 120 21.79 17.94 3.06
CA GLY A 120 20.95 18.64 4.03
C GLY A 120 19.46 18.30 3.90
N GLU A 121 18.97 18.17 2.66
CA GLU A 121 17.58 17.75 2.41
C GLU A 121 17.36 16.31 2.85
N ILE A 122 18.31 15.41 2.54
CA ILE A 122 18.29 14.02 3.01
C ILE A 122 18.25 13.97 4.54
N GLU A 123 19.10 14.75 5.21
CA GLU A 123 19.16 14.79 6.67
C GLU A 123 17.85 15.30 7.30
N SER A 124 17.17 16.23 6.63
CA SER A 124 15.92 16.83 7.11
C SER A 124 14.68 15.95 6.90
N SER A 125 14.74 14.96 5.99
CA SER A 125 13.63 14.06 5.69
C SER A 125 13.13 13.33 6.95
N PRO A 126 11.81 13.34 7.23
CA PRO A 126 11.24 12.65 8.39
C PRO A 126 11.59 11.16 8.48
N ALA A 127 11.61 10.44 7.34
CA ALA A 127 11.97 9.03 7.30
C ALA A 127 13.44 8.79 7.70
N VAL A 128 14.35 9.60 7.17
CA VAL A 128 15.80 9.52 7.45
C VAL A 128 16.10 9.92 8.89
N ARG A 129 15.42 10.96 9.40
CA ARG A 129 15.49 11.37 10.80
C ARG A 129 15.08 10.24 11.74
N LEU A 130 13.95 9.58 11.49
CA LEU A 130 13.51 8.44 12.29
C LEU A 130 14.57 7.31 12.29
N LEU A 131 15.08 6.93 11.12
CA LEU A 131 16.11 5.91 11.01
C LEU A 131 17.36 6.29 11.80
N ARG A 132 17.80 7.55 11.72
CA ARG A 132 18.97 8.07 12.44
C ARG A 132 18.77 8.05 13.94
N ASP A 133 17.63 8.54 14.41
CA ASP A 133 17.33 8.64 15.83
C ASP A 133 17.28 7.23 16.45
N ARG A 134 16.67 6.27 15.74
CA ARG A 134 16.67 4.85 16.16
C ARG A 134 18.04 4.19 16.04
N ALA A 135 18.83 4.50 15.01
CA ALA A 135 20.18 3.99 14.83
C ALA A 135 21.09 4.41 16.00
N ARG A 136 21.04 5.68 16.43
CA ARG A 136 21.82 6.22 17.55
C ARG A 136 21.48 5.56 18.88
N VAL A 137 20.21 5.19 19.10
CA VAL A 137 19.78 4.46 20.30
C VAL A 137 20.42 3.06 20.36
N VAL A 138 20.57 2.39 19.22
CA VAL A 138 21.07 1.02 19.18
C VAL A 138 22.58 0.89 18.96
N ARG A 139 23.22 1.93 18.41
CA ARG A 139 24.67 2.03 18.18
C ARG A 139 25.13 3.45 18.54
N LYS A 140 25.79 3.60 19.70
CA LYS A 140 26.22 4.92 20.22
C LYS A 140 27.24 5.62 19.32
N ASP A 141 28.11 4.86 18.66
CA ASP A 141 29.14 5.38 17.76
C ASP A 141 28.64 5.58 16.31
N PHE A 142 27.32 5.59 16.09
CA PHE A 142 26.75 5.81 14.76
C PHE A 142 26.96 7.26 14.31
N VAL A 143 27.82 7.44 13.31
CA VAL A 143 28.07 8.71 12.63
C VAL A 143 27.31 8.71 11.31
N ALA A 144 26.52 9.75 11.07
CA ALA A 144 25.81 9.96 9.82
C ALA A 144 26.60 10.97 8.97
N ASP A 145 27.66 10.49 8.30
CA ASP A 145 28.34 11.26 7.26
C ASP A 145 27.53 11.27 5.95
N GLU A 146 28.00 11.99 4.94
CA GLU A 146 27.30 12.15 3.65
C GLU A 146 27.03 10.81 2.95
N GLY A 147 28.01 9.90 2.97
CA GLY A 147 27.86 8.55 2.40
C GLY A 147 26.79 7.74 3.15
N THR A 148 26.83 7.79 4.48
CA THR A 148 25.85 7.13 5.35
C THR A 148 24.45 7.68 5.13
N LEU A 149 24.29 8.99 5.00
CA LEU A 149 23.00 9.65 4.71
C LEU A 149 22.43 9.18 3.37
N SER A 150 23.26 9.06 2.33
CA SER A 150 22.83 8.54 1.03
C SER A 150 22.34 7.08 1.11
N THR A 151 23.06 6.21 1.84
CA THR A 151 22.62 4.83 2.07
C THR A 151 21.34 4.78 2.93
N MET A 152 21.20 5.63 3.95
CA MET A 152 19.98 5.74 4.74
C MET A 152 18.78 6.17 3.89
N ALA A 153 18.94 7.15 2.99
CA ALA A 153 17.90 7.54 2.05
C ALA A 153 17.47 6.36 1.15
N ARG A 154 18.43 5.56 0.66
CA ARG A 154 18.13 4.33 -0.10
C ARG A 154 17.33 3.33 0.73
N VAL A 155 17.72 3.08 1.98
CA VAL A 155 16.99 2.21 2.91
C VAL A 155 15.56 2.72 3.13
N CYS A 156 15.39 4.01 3.46
CA CYS A 156 14.06 4.59 3.69
C CYS A 156 13.15 4.48 2.45
N ARG A 157 13.71 4.67 1.24
CA ARG A 157 12.97 4.48 -0.01
C ARG A 157 12.51 3.04 -0.22
N VAL A 158 13.38 2.06 0.02
CA VAL A 158 13.01 0.63 -0.07
C VAL A 158 11.95 0.24 0.97
N LEU A 159 11.93 0.93 2.10
CA LEU A 159 10.93 0.74 3.17
C LEU A 159 9.69 1.65 3.00
N ASP A 160 9.55 2.31 1.85
CA ASP A 160 8.40 3.16 1.49
C ASP A 160 8.07 4.26 2.53
N GLY A 161 9.05 4.69 3.33
CA GLY A 161 8.80 5.66 4.41
C GLY A 161 7.94 5.11 5.56
N MET A 162 7.67 3.80 5.61
CA MET A 162 6.83 3.18 6.64
C MET A 162 7.53 3.24 8.00
N PRO A 163 6.96 3.94 9.02
CA PRO A 163 7.61 4.10 10.32
C PRO A 163 8.01 2.78 10.97
N LEU A 164 7.09 1.79 11.03
CA LEU A 164 7.39 0.50 11.65
C LEU A 164 8.53 -0.23 10.94
N ALA A 165 8.52 -0.24 9.60
CA ALA A 165 9.57 -0.90 8.82
C ALA A 165 10.93 -0.25 9.08
N ILE A 166 10.97 1.08 9.17
CA ILE A 166 12.18 1.85 9.51
C ILE A 166 12.68 1.50 10.92
N GLU A 167 11.80 1.36 11.91
CA GLU A 167 12.19 0.98 13.28
C GLU A 167 12.76 -0.45 13.34
N LEU A 168 12.12 -1.40 12.64
CA LEU A 168 12.61 -2.78 12.53
C LEU A 168 13.97 -2.85 11.83
N ALA A 169 14.17 -2.05 10.78
CA ALA A 169 15.44 -1.92 10.08
C ALA A 169 16.52 -1.30 10.98
N ALA A 170 16.20 -0.22 11.70
CA ALA A 170 17.12 0.42 12.63
C ALA A 170 17.59 -0.56 13.72
N ALA A 171 16.69 -1.43 14.22
CA ALA A 171 17.04 -2.44 15.21
C ALA A 171 18.11 -3.44 14.73
N ARG A 172 18.24 -3.66 13.41
CA ARG A 172 19.28 -4.52 12.81
C ARG A 172 20.67 -3.89 12.82
N LEU A 173 20.77 -2.56 12.95
CA LEU A 173 22.06 -1.86 13.01
C LEU A 173 22.90 -2.20 14.26
N ARG A 174 22.35 -2.96 15.21
CA ARG A 174 23.13 -3.59 16.30
C ARG A 174 24.16 -4.60 15.79
N THR A 175 23.83 -5.33 14.74
CA THR A 175 24.62 -6.49 14.27
C THR A 175 25.10 -6.37 12.83
N MET A 176 24.68 -5.35 12.09
CA MET A 176 25.14 -5.09 10.72
C MET A 176 25.34 -3.59 10.45
N SER A 177 26.15 -3.26 9.45
CA SER A 177 26.30 -1.88 8.94
C SER A 177 25.08 -1.45 8.11
N ILE A 178 24.97 -0.15 7.83
CA ILE A 178 23.89 0.39 7.00
C ILE A 178 23.98 -0.12 5.55
N ASP A 179 25.18 -0.32 5.01
CA ASP A 179 25.36 -0.87 3.65
C ASP A 179 24.98 -2.34 3.57
N GLN A 180 25.34 -3.13 4.60
CA GLN A 180 24.90 -4.53 4.71
C GLN A 180 23.39 -4.64 4.84
N LEU A 181 22.76 -3.70 5.56
CA LEU A 181 21.31 -3.63 5.64
C LEU A 181 20.72 -3.34 4.26
N ALA A 182 21.19 -2.28 3.59
CA ALA A 182 20.68 -1.87 2.28
C ALA A 182 20.75 -2.99 1.22
N ASN A 183 21.84 -3.78 1.21
CA ASN A 183 22.05 -4.86 0.25
C ASN A 183 21.25 -6.15 0.57
N ARG A 184 20.51 -6.18 1.69
CA ARG A 184 19.73 -7.36 2.12
C ARG A 184 18.23 -7.09 2.18
N LEU A 185 17.80 -5.87 1.86
CA LEU A 185 16.38 -5.47 1.91
C LEU A 185 15.54 -6.03 0.76
N ASP A 186 16.16 -6.69 -0.21
CA ASP A 186 15.46 -7.46 -1.26
C ASP A 186 14.65 -8.63 -0.66
N ASP A 187 15.04 -9.14 0.52
CA ASP A 187 14.28 -10.12 1.31
C ASP A 187 13.90 -9.51 2.68
N ARG A 188 13.23 -8.34 2.65
CA ARG A 188 12.92 -7.57 3.87
C ARG A 188 12.02 -8.33 4.83
N PHE A 189 11.13 -9.21 4.35
CA PHE A 189 10.27 -10.01 5.24
C PHE A 189 11.07 -10.97 6.10
N ARG A 190 12.10 -11.62 5.54
CA ARG A 190 13.00 -12.48 6.31
C ARG A 190 13.94 -11.67 7.19
N LEU A 191 14.41 -10.52 6.68
CA LEU A 191 15.32 -9.64 7.39
C LEU A 191 14.66 -8.92 8.58
N LEU A 192 13.39 -8.55 8.52
CA LEU A 192 12.71 -7.67 9.49
C LEU A 192 11.75 -8.42 10.43
N THR A 193 12.22 -9.55 10.96
CA THR A 193 11.50 -10.47 11.86
C THR A 193 11.67 -10.19 13.36
N GLY A 194 12.46 -9.18 13.76
CA GLY A 194 12.88 -8.96 15.15
C GLY A 194 12.42 -7.63 15.76
N GLY A 195 11.11 -7.48 15.99
CA GLY A 195 10.53 -6.33 16.69
C GLY A 195 10.58 -6.42 18.22
N SER A 196 10.04 -5.40 18.90
CA SER A 196 10.02 -5.37 20.37
C SER A 196 9.22 -6.54 20.95
N ARG A 197 9.74 -7.17 22.01
CA ARG A 197 9.02 -8.21 22.76
C ARG A 197 7.75 -7.70 23.43
N THR A 198 7.68 -6.40 23.70
CA THR A 198 6.52 -5.71 24.26
C THR A 198 5.55 -5.19 23.19
N ALA A 199 5.91 -5.24 21.90
CA ALA A 199 4.98 -4.89 20.84
C ALA A 199 3.89 -5.96 20.72
N LEU A 200 2.68 -5.53 20.33
CA LEU A 200 1.60 -6.40 19.91
C LEU A 200 2.11 -7.38 18.84
N PRO A 201 1.69 -8.66 18.84
CA PRO A 201 2.16 -9.66 17.88
C PRO A 201 2.17 -9.19 16.43
N ARG A 202 1.10 -8.49 16.00
CA ARG A 202 0.96 -7.90 14.65
C ARG A 202 1.95 -6.77 14.32
N HIS A 203 2.57 -6.14 15.31
CA HIS A 203 3.61 -5.11 15.11
C HIS A 203 5.03 -5.65 15.34
N ARG A 204 5.19 -6.95 15.62
CA ARG A 204 6.52 -7.52 15.88
C ARG A 204 7.35 -7.72 14.62
N THR A 205 6.71 -7.95 13.48
CA THR A 205 7.40 -8.15 12.21
C THR A 205 6.69 -7.40 11.10
N LEU A 206 7.42 -7.06 10.06
CA LEU A 206 6.81 -6.44 8.88
C LEU A 206 5.79 -7.38 8.23
N ARG A 207 6.07 -8.69 8.22
CA ARG A 207 5.15 -9.70 7.70
C ARG A 207 3.85 -9.76 8.50
N ALA A 208 3.92 -9.80 9.83
CA ALA A 208 2.74 -9.89 10.68
C ALA A 208 1.80 -8.68 10.54
N MET A 209 2.35 -7.48 10.27
CA MET A 209 1.55 -6.29 9.98
C MET A 209 0.77 -6.43 8.67
N VAL A 210 1.42 -6.98 7.64
CA VAL A 210 0.79 -7.17 6.32
C VAL A 210 -0.16 -8.36 6.32
N ASP A 211 0.16 -9.44 7.03
CA ASP A 211 -0.72 -10.61 7.21
C ASP A 211 -2.06 -10.19 7.85
N TRP A 212 -2.01 -9.43 8.95
CA TRP A 212 -3.23 -8.86 9.55
C TRP A 212 -4.01 -8.01 8.55
N SER A 213 -3.27 -7.22 7.76
CA SER A 213 -3.89 -6.34 6.78
C SER A 213 -4.59 -7.09 5.66
N TRP A 214 -4.09 -8.27 5.33
CA TRP A 214 -4.58 -9.20 4.31
C TRP A 214 -5.77 -10.03 4.80
N GLU A 215 -5.77 -10.43 6.07
CA GLU A 215 -6.86 -11.20 6.68
C GLU A 215 -8.19 -10.45 6.65
N LEU A 216 -8.16 -9.12 6.72
CA LEU A 216 -9.34 -8.24 6.66
C LEU A 216 -9.87 -7.98 5.23
N LEU A 217 -9.19 -8.48 4.19
CA LEU A 217 -9.63 -8.30 2.81
C LEU A 217 -10.64 -9.35 2.38
N SER A 218 -11.61 -8.92 1.58
CA SER A 218 -12.48 -9.83 0.82
C SER A 218 -11.67 -10.62 -0.21
N GLU A 219 -12.26 -11.70 -0.74
CA GLU A 219 -11.61 -12.49 -1.78
C GLU A 219 -11.34 -11.67 -3.06
N ALA A 220 -12.31 -10.87 -3.50
CA ALA A 220 -12.17 -9.98 -4.66
C ALA A 220 -11.05 -8.94 -4.45
N GLU A 221 -10.98 -8.33 -3.25
CA GLU A 221 -9.91 -7.39 -2.91
C GLU A 221 -8.53 -8.03 -2.93
N ARG A 222 -8.41 -9.27 -2.40
CA ARG A 222 -7.16 -10.04 -2.43
C ARG A 222 -6.72 -10.33 -3.86
N THR A 223 -7.65 -10.72 -4.72
CA THR A 223 -7.37 -11.01 -6.14
C THR A 223 -6.87 -9.77 -6.87
N VAL A 224 -7.56 -8.63 -6.74
CA VAL A 224 -7.12 -7.35 -7.34
C VAL A 224 -5.75 -6.95 -6.78
N LEU A 225 -5.55 -7.01 -5.46
CA LEU A 225 -4.27 -6.65 -4.84
C LEU A 225 -3.12 -7.54 -5.37
N CYS A 226 -3.31 -8.85 -5.43
CA CYS A 226 -2.34 -9.79 -5.99
C CYS A 226 -2.00 -9.46 -7.43
N ARG A 227 -2.99 -9.25 -8.29
CA ARG A 227 -2.76 -8.99 -9.71
C ARG A 227 -2.14 -7.63 -9.97
N LEU A 228 -2.46 -6.62 -9.16
CA LEU A 228 -1.78 -5.31 -9.23
C LEU A 228 -0.28 -5.39 -8.98
N SER A 229 0.22 -6.44 -8.33
CA SER A 229 1.66 -6.61 -8.06
C SER A 229 2.52 -6.76 -9.31
N VAL A 230 1.94 -7.06 -10.48
CA VAL A 230 2.70 -7.16 -11.75
C VAL A 230 3.06 -5.79 -12.33
N PHE A 231 2.34 -4.72 -11.96
CA PHE A 231 2.57 -3.37 -12.45
C PHE A 231 3.82 -2.73 -11.82
N SER A 232 4.62 -2.05 -12.63
CA SER A 232 5.76 -1.25 -12.23
C SER A 232 5.46 0.24 -12.46
N GLY A 233 5.55 1.06 -11.40
CA GLY A 233 5.21 2.49 -11.46
C GLY A 233 3.74 2.82 -11.17
N GLY A 234 2.90 1.80 -10.97
CA GLY A 234 1.46 1.89 -10.69
C GLY A 234 0.60 1.61 -11.92
N ALA A 235 -0.71 1.52 -11.72
CA ALA A 235 -1.69 1.24 -12.76
C ALA A 235 -2.61 2.45 -13.00
N SER A 236 -2.98 2.69 -14.25
CA SER A 236 -4.18 3.45 -14.56
C SER A 236 -5.42 2.59 -14.31
N LEU A 237 -6.60 3.20 -14.23
CA LEU A 237 -7.85 2.45 -14.11
C LEU A 237 -8.04 1.49 -15.29
N GLU A 238 -7.83 1.96 -16.51
CA GLU A 238 -8.01 1.16 -17.74
C GLU A 238 -7.05 -0.03 -17.78
N ALA A 239 -5.83 0.13 -17.27
CA ALA A 239 -4.86 -0.95 -17.20
C ALA A 239 -5.26 -1.97 -16.12
N ALA A 240 -5.68 -1.49 -14.95
CA ALA A 240 -6.15 -2.36 -13.87
C ALA A 240 -7.39 -3.17 -14.27
N GLU A 241 -8.34 -2.55 -14.98
CA GLU A 241 -9.54 -3.20 -15.52
C GLU A 241 -9.23 -4.32 -16.52
N ARG A 242 -8.09 -4.27 -17.20
CA ARG A 242 -7.70 -5.30 -18.17
C ARG A 242 -6.88 -6.43 -17.55
N VAL A 243 -6.11 -6.13 -16.51
CA VAL A 243 -5.18 -7.08 -15.89
C VAL A 243 -5.79 -7.78 -14.66
N CYS A 244 -6.64 -7.10 -13.91
CA CYS A 244 -7.18 -7.61 -12.64
C CYS A 244 -8.43 -8.47 -12.80
N VAL A 245 -9.06 -8.49 -13.99
CA VAL A 245 -10.25 -9.30 -14.27
C VAL A 245 -9.96 -10.79 -14.17
N SER A 246 -10.79 -11.51 -13.42
CA SER A 246 -10.64 -12.93 -13.13
C SER A 246 -12.02 -13.60 -13.04
N GLU A 247 -12.07 -14.90 -12.76
CA GLU A 247 -13.35 -15.57 -12.48
C GLU A 247 -14.07 -15.00 -11.25
N ALA A 248 -13.34 -14.37 -10.33
CA ALA A 248 -13.87 -13.80 -9.09
C ALA A 248 -14.05 -12.26 -9.15
N VAL A 249 -13.65 -11.61 -10.24
CA VAL A 249 -13.65 -10.15 -10.37
C VAL A 249 -14.01 -9.76 -11.79
N GLU A 250 -15.17 -9.13 -11.94
CA GLU A 250 -15.64 -8.55 -13.19
C GLU A 250 -15.03 -7.16 -13.43
N GLN A 251 -14.99 -6.72 -14.69
CA GLN A 251 -14.35 -5.44 -15.06
C GLN A 251 -14.98 -4.24 -14.33
N TYR A 252 -16.31 -4.21 -14.20
CA TYR A 252 -17.03 -3.10 -13.59
C TYR A 252 -16.80 -2.99 -12.07
N GLU A 253 -16.34 -4.06 -11.42
CA GLU A 253 -16.05 -4.08 -9.97
C GLU A 253 -14.68 -3.48 -9.65
N VAL A 254 -13.76 -3.41 -10.63
CA VAL A 254 -12.36 -3.03 -10.41
C VAL A 254 -12.23 -1.63 -9.82
N LEU A 255 -13.03 -0.65 -10.27
CA LEU A 255 -12.99 0.71 -9.73
C LEU A 255 -13.37 0.75 -8.24
N GLU A 256 -14.41 0.02 -7.86
CA GLU A 256 -14.86 -0.07 -6.47
C GLU A 256 -13.80 -0.75 -5.60
N LEU A 257 -13.21 -1.84 -6.08
CA LEU A 257 -12.14 -2.57 -5.38
C LEU A 257 -10.87 -1.72 -5.24
N LEU A 258 -10.48 -0.95 -6.26
CA LEU A 258 -9.35 0.00 -6.17
C LEU A 258 -9.62 1.10 -5.15
N THR A 259 -10.86 1.57 -5.06
CA THR A 259 -11.30 2.57 -4.07
C THR A 259 -11.19 1.99 -2.66
N ALA A 260 -11.77 0.81 -2.42
CA ALA A 260 -11.69 0.12 -1.13
C ALA A 260 -10.24 -0.17 -0.70
N LEU A 261 -9.37 -0.61 -1.62
CA LEU A 261 -7.95 -0.84 -1.35
C LEU A 261 -7.19 0.47 -1.03
N THR A 262 -7.59 1.59 -1.65
CA THR A 262 -7.02 2.92 -1.36
C THR A 262 -7.46 3.41 0.02
N GLU A 263 -8.75 3.25 0.35
CA GLU A 263 -9.29 3.54 1.68
C GLU A 263 -8.54 2.73 2.75
N LYS A 264 -8.32 1.43 2.49
CA LYS A 264 -7.52 0.49 3.32
C LYS A 264 -6.01 0.77 3.35
N SER A 265 -5.57 1.86 2.71
CA SER A 265 -4.18 2.32 2.63
C SER A 265 -3.21 1.26 2.07
N LEU A 266 -3.71 0.34 1.25
CA LEU A 266 -2.91 -0.65 0.52
C LEU A 266 -2.43 -0.09 -0.83
N LEU A 267 -3.17 0.89 -1.36
CA LEU A 267 -2.84 1.65 -2.54
C LEU A 267 -2.75 3.14 -2.21
N VAL A 268 -1.92 3.84 -2.97
CA VAL A 268 -1.87 5.31 -3.00
C VAL A 268 -2.36 5.76 -4.36
N ALA A 269 -3.46 6.49 -4.40
CA ALA A 269 -3.96 7.15 -5.60
C ALA A 269 -3.36 8.55 -5.71
N ALA A 270 -2.77 8.89 -6.86
CA ALA A 270 -2.21 10.21 -7.12
C ALA A 270 -2.56 10.71 -8.54
N GLY A 271 -2.94 11.98 -8.66
CA GLY A 271 -3.36 12.62 -9.91
C GLY A 271 -4.77 13.21 -9.78
N ASP A 272 -4.98 14.39 -10.36
CA ASP A 272 -6.23 15.16 -10.16
C ASP A 272 -7.36 14.72 -11.10
N GLU A 273 -7.05 14.37 -12.36
CA GLU A 273 -8.06 13.98 -13.36
C GLU A 273 -8.16 12.46 -13.57
N ALA A 274 -7.03 11.77 -13.55
CA ALA A 274 -6.94 10.31 -13.69
C ALA A 274 -5.97 9.76 -12.63
N PRO A 275 -6.48 9.18 -11.53
CA PRO A 275 -5.63 8.70 -10.46
C PRO A 275 -4.79 7.52 -10.93
N ARG A 276 -3.48 7.59 -10.69
CA ARG A 276 -2.58 6.44 -10.80
C ARG A 276 -2.53 5.73 -9.46
N TYR A 277 -2.93 4.47 -9.46
CA TYR A 277 -2.93 3.61 -8.28
C TYR A 277 -1.55 2.98 -8.12
N ARG A 278 -0.86 3.32 -7.03
CA ARG A 278 0.46 2.80 -6.71
C ARG A 278 0.41 1.94 -5.47
N MET A 279 1.00 0.76 -5.57
CA MET A 279 1.21 -0.12 -4.43
C MET A 279 2.55 0.20 -3.78
N LEU A 280 2.57 0.32 -2.45
CA LEU A 280 3.81 0.44 -1.69
C LEU A 280 4.67 -0.82 -1.90
N GLY A 281 5.99 -0.67 -2.05
CA GLY A 281 6.90 -1.79 -2.33
C GLY A 281 6.72 -2.97 -1.38
N THR A 282 6.54 -2.71 -0.07
CA THR A 282 6.26 -3.76 0.93
C THR A 282 4.98 -4.55 0.64
N ILE A 283 3.89 -3.86 0.30
CA ILE A 283 2.63 -4.51 -0.05
C ILE A 283 2.77 -5.24 -1.39
N LYS A 284 3.49 -4.67 -2.36
CA LYS A 284 3.75 -5.24 -3.69
C LYS A 284 4.43 -6.60 -3.62
N GLU A 285 5.49 -6.72 -2.82
CA GLU A 285 6.20 -8.01 -2.69
C GLU A 285 5.36 -9.06 -1.97
N TYR A 286 4.60 -8.66 -0.96
CA TYR A 286 3.67 -9.57 -0.29
C TYR A 286 2.59 -10.06 -1.26
N ALA A 287 1.97 -9.15 -2.02
CA ALA A 287 0.98 -9.47 -3.02
C ALA A 287 1.54 -10.36 -4.14
N ALA A 288 2.77 -10.12 -4.60
CA ALA A 288 3.44 -10.97 -5.58
C ALA A 288 3.72 -12.38 -5.04
N GLN A 289 4.10 -12.51 -3.75
CA GLN A 289 4.25 -13.82 -3.11
C GLN A 289 2.90 -14.56 -3.04
N ARG A 290 1.82 -13.86 -2.66
CA ARG A 290 0.47 -14.44 -2.61
C ARG A 290 -0.04 -14.85 -3.99
N LEU A 291 0.24 -14.05 -5.02
CA LEU A 291 -0.07 -14.38 -6.41
C LEU A 291 0.65 -15.66 -6.87
N ALA A 292 1.92 -15.82 -6.49
CA ALA A 292 2.70 -17.02 -6.78
C ALA A 292 2.21 -18.25 -6.01
N GLU A 293 1.85 -18.09 -4.73
CA GLU A 293 1.24 -19.15 -3.91
C GLU A 293 -0.11 -19.61 -4.49
N ALA A 294 -0.88 -18.70 -5.10
CA ALA A 294 -2.12 -19.00 -5.80
C ALA A 294 -1.92 -19.60 -7.20
N GLY A 295 -0.69 -19.62 -7.73
CA GLY A 295 -0.39 -20.13 -9.07
C GLY A 295 -0.84 -19.22 -10.22
N GLU A 296 -1.17 -17.95 -9.93
CA GLU A 296 -1.71 -17.00 -10.92
C GLU A 296 -0.67 -16.07 -11.56
N SER A 297 0.61 -16.20 -11.18
CA SER A 297 1.68 -15.31 -11.65
C SER A 297 1.78 -15.20 -13.17
N GLU A 298 1.73 -16.33 -13.88
CA GLU A 298 1.83 -16.34 -15.34
C GLU A 298 0.61 -15.74 -16.01
N LEU A 299 -0.59 -16.00 -15.50
CA LEU A 299 -1.84 -15.43 -16.03
C LEU A 299 -1.84 -13.92 -15.91
N ALA A 300 -1.49 -13.38 -14.73
CA ALA A 300 -1.43 -11.95 -14.50
C ALA A 300 -0.33 -11.28 -15.34
N ARG A 301 0.85 -11.91 -15.45
CA ARG A 301 1.95 -11.43 -16.30
C ARG A 301 1.54 -11.38 -17.77
N HIS A 302 0.86 -12.41 -18.28
CA HIS A 302 0.43 -12.48 -19.67
C HIS A 302 -0.67 -11.44 -19.98
N ALA A 303 -1.61 -11.22 -19.07
CA ALA A 303 -2.61 -10.16 -19.19
C ALA A 303 -1.95 -8.76 -19.22
N HIS A 304 -0.97 -8.53 -18.34
CA HIS A 304 -0.17 -7.31 -18.32
C HIS A 304 0.61 -7.10 -19.62
N LEU A 305 1.30 -8.13 -20.12
CA LEU A 305 2.03 -8.08 -21.39
C LEU A 305 1.10 -7.77 -22.56
N THR A 306 -0.06 -8.43 -22.62
CA THR A 306 -1.07 -8.21 -23.66
C THR A 306 -1.53 -6.76 -23.67
N TYR A 307 -1.93 -6.22 -22.51
CA TYR A 307 -2.40 -4.85 -22.40
C TYR A 307 -1.36 -3.82 -22.87
N PHE A 308 -0.12 -3.93 -22.40
CA PHE A 308 0.92 -2.97 -22.78
C PHE A 308 1.39 -3.12 -24.23
N THR A 309 1.25 -4.31 -24.81
CA THR A 309 1.46 -4.52 -26.26
C THR A 309 0.37 -3.84 -27.07
N GLU A 310 -0.90 -4.05 -26.73
CA GLU A 310 -2.04 -3.39 -27.38
C GLU A 310 -1.95 -1.86 -27.28
N LEU A 311 -1.53 -1.34 -26.12
CA LEU A 311 -1.31 0.09 -25.92
C LEU A 311 -0.20 0.64 -26.82
N ALA A 312 0.93 -0.05 -26.91
CA ALA A 312 2.06 0.36 -27.76
C ALA A 312 1.67 0.32 -29.25
N GLU A 313 0.95 -0.71 -29.68
CA GLU A 313 0.47 -0.85 -31.07
C GLU A 313 -0.54 0.23 -31.45
N ALA A 314 -1.45 0.59 -30.53
CA ALA A 314 -2.39 1.68 -30.75
C ALA A 314 -1.67 3.04 -30.84
N ALA A 315 -0.60 3.21 -30.08
CA ALA A 315 0.18 4.45 -30.05
C ALA A 315 1.05 4.62 -31.29
N GLU A 316 1.68 3.56 -31.80
CA GLU A 316 2.65 3.55 -32.89
C GLU A 316 2.26 4.45 -34.09
N PRO A 317 1.06 4.30 -34.70
CA PRO A 317 0.68 5.13 -35.85
C PRO A 317 0.39 6.58 -35.47
N MET A 318 0.00 6.83 -34.22
CA MET A 318 -0.35 8.16 -33.70
C MET A 318 0.89 9.00 -33.37
N LEU A 319 2.03 8.35 -33.11
CA LEU A 319 3.32 9.03 -32.91
C LEU A 319 3.83 9.80 -34.14
N ARG A 320 3.18 9.67 -35.31
CA ARG A 320 3.50 10.41 -36.54
C ARG A 320 2.39 11.37 -36.96
N ARG A 321 1.41 11.60 -36.10
CA ARG A 321 0.23 12.43 -36.37
C ARG A 321 0.18 13.63 -35.41
N ALA A 322 -0.90 14.41 -35.48
CA ALA A 322 -1.08 15.61 -34.67
C ALA A 322 -1.14 15.28 -33.17
N GLU A 323 -1.58 14.07 -32.82
CA GLU A 323 -1.74 13.54 -31.46
C GLU A 323 -0.43 13.03 -30.85
N GLN A 324 0.72 13.20 -31.53
CA GLN A 324 2.02 12.68 -31.10
C GLN A 324 2.34 13.01 -29.63
N LEU A 325 2.16 14.27 -29.20
CA LEU A 325 2.51 14.68 -27.84
C LEU A 325 1.64 14.02 -26.77
N GLU A 326 0.35 13.80 -27.06
CA GLU A 326 -0.59 13.13 -26.16
C GLU A 326 -0.20 11.66 -25.98
N TRP A 327 0.08 10.96 -27.08
CA TRP A 327 0.48 9.55 -27.05
C TRP A 327 1.88 9.35 -26.46
N LEU A 328 2.82 10.26 -26.70
CA LEU A 328 4.12 10.24 -26.04
C LEU A 328 3.97 10.43 -24.53
N ALA A 329 3.14 11.38 -24.07
CA ALA A 329 2.88 11.57 -22.65
C ALA A 329 2.27 10.32 -22.01
N LYS A 330 1.31 9.67 -22.70
CA LYS A 330 0.69 8.42 -22.25
C LYS A 330 1.72 7.30 -22.12
N LEU A 331 2.51 7.02 -23.16
CA LEU A 331 3.55 5.98 -23.13
C LEU A 331 4.65 6.29 -22.11
N ASN A 332 5.02 7.56 -21.94
CA ASN A 332 6.00 7.97 -20.93
C ASN A 332 5.49 7.69 -19.51
N SER A 333 4.19 7.87 -19.27
CA SER A 333 3.59 7.51 -17.97
C SER A 333 3.57 6.01 -17.70
N GLU A 334 3.67 5.18 -18.74
CA GLU A 334 3.68 3.71 -18.69
C GLU A 334 5.08 3.11 -18.95
N HIS A 335 6.13 3.93 -18.97
CA HIS A 335 7.49 3.49 -19.29
C HIS A 335 7.95 2.29 -18.46
N ASP A 336 7.77 2.38 -17.14
CA ASP A 336 8.17 1.32 -16.20
C ASP A 336 7.39 0.02 -16.43
N ASN A 337 6.11 0.12 -16.78
CA ASN A 337 5.24 -1.01 -17.09
C ASN A 337 5.64 -1.68 -18.42
N ILE A 338 5.91 -0.90 -19.48
CA ILE A 338 6.38 -1.42 -20.77
C ILE A 338 7.70 -2.17 -20.58
N GLY A 339 8.66 -1.58 -19.88
CA GLY A 339 9.94 -2.24 -19.57
C GLY A 339 9.75 -3.52 -18.74
N SER A 340 8.83 -3.51 -17.78
CA SER A 340 8.50 -4.68 -16.94
C SER A 340 7.85 -5.81 -17.75
N ALA A 341 6.89 -5.49 -18.61
CA ALA A 341 6.24 -6.44 -19.52
C ALA A 341 7.27 -7.11 -20.43
N MET A 342 8.15 -6.31 -21.02
CA MET A 342 9.22 -6.78 -21.91
C MET A 342 10.18 -7.73 -21.18
N ARG A 343 10.68 -7.36 -20.00
CA ARG A 343 11.56 -8.24 -19.20
C ARG A 343 10.84 -9.52 -18.77
N GLY A 344 9.55 -9.45 -18.45
CA GLY A 344 8.73 -10.61 -18.12
C GLY A 344 8.60 -11.59 -19.28
N ALA A 345 8.30 -11.11 -20.48
CA ALA A 345 8.22 -11.93 -21.70
C ALA A 345 9.56 -12.61 -22.01
N LEU A 346 10.67 -11.86 -21.93
CA LEU A 346 12.01 -12.38 -22.15
C LEU A 346 12.39 -13.48 -21.14
N ALA A 347 12.08 -13.27 -19.86
CA ALA A 347 12.34 -14.27 -18.82
C ALA A 347 11.52 -15.55 -18.99
N ALA A 348 10.31 -15.44 -19.55
CA ALA A 348 9.45 -16.58 -19.86
C ALA A 348 9.80 -17.29 -21.18
N GLY A 349 10.71 -16.73 -22.00
CA GLY A 349 11.05 -17.27 -23.32
C GLY A 349 9.99 -17.03 -24.39
N GLU A 350 9.07 -16.07 -24.17
CA GLU A 350 8.00 -15.69 -25.09
C GLU A 350 8.53 -14.75 -26.19
N ALA A 351 9.37 -15.30 -27.08
CA ALA A 351 10.04 -14.50 -28.12
C ALA A 351 9.05 -13.74 -29.01
N PRO A 352 7.96 -14.34 -29.54
CA PRO A 352 7.02 -13.63 -30.42
C PRO A 352 6.37 -12.42 -29.76
N GLU A 353 5.92 -12.56 -28.52
CA GLU A 353 5.27 -11.49 -27.76
C GLU A 353 6.26 -10.40 -27.36
N ALA A 354 7.47 -10.80 -26.95
CA ALA A 354 8.59 -9.90 -26.72
C ALA A 354 8.91 -9.05 -27.96
N MET A 355 9.05 -9.68 -29.13
CA MET A 355 9.33 -8.98 -30.39
C MET A 355 8.18 -8.06 -30.81
N ARG A 356 6.93 -8.50 -30.63
CA ARG A 356 5.74 -7.69 -30.94
C ARG A 356 5.71 -6.40 -30.12
N LEU A 357 5.93 -6.47 -28.81
CA LEU A 357 6.02 -5.29 -27.95
C LEU A 357 7.21 -4.40 -28.31
N ALA A 358 8.37 -5.00 -28.61
CA ALA A 358 9.58 -4.28 -28.98
C ALA A 358 9.41 -3.49 -30.29
N ALA A 359 8.80 -4.10 -31.31
CA ALA A 359 8.50 -3.45 -32.59
C ALA A 359 7.56 -2.26 -32.42
N ALA A 360 6.48 -2.43 -31.64
CA ALA A 360 5.52 -1.36 -31.37
C ALA A 360 6.12 -0.21 -30.54
N SER A 361 7.08 -0.50 -29.65
CA SER A 361 7.70 0.48 -28.74
C SER A 361 8.89 1.22 -29.35
N GLY A 362 9.41 0.79 -30.50
CA GLY A 362 10.64 1.30 -31.10
C GLY A 362 10.63 2.82 -31.33
N TRP A 363 9.56 3.34 -31.92
CA TRP A 363 9.42 4.79 -32.17
C TRP A 363 9.29 5.61 -30.90
N TYR A 364 8.61 5.08 -29.89
CA TYR A 364 8.53 5.71 -28.59
C TYR A 364 9.90 5.85 -27.94
N TRP A 365 10.70 4.78 -27.89
CA TRP A 365 12.05 4.85 -27.33
C TRP A 365 12.96 5.82 -28.08
N TRP A 366 12.79 5.92 -29.41
CA TRP A 366 13.53 6.88 -30.22
C TRP A 366 13.15 8.33 -29.89
N LEU A 367 11.86 8.64 -29.89
CA LEU A 367 11.34 10.01 -29.71
C LEU A 367 11.49 10.51 -28.26
N SER A 368 11.38 9.63 -27.28
CA SER A 368 11.46 9.98 -25.85
C SER A 368 12.89 9.92 -25.28
N GLY A 369 13.89 9.58 -26.10
CA GLY A 369 15.30 9.58 -25.68
C GLY A 369 15.78 8.31 -24.95
N HIS A 370 14.96 7.27 -24.84
CA HIS A 370 15.28 5.97 -24.19
C HIS A 370 16.00 4.98 -25.13
N ARG A 371 16.77 5.49 -26.11
CA ARG A 371 17.36 4.67 -27.18
C ARG A 371 18.27 3.54 -26.69
N GLY A 372 19.05 3.79 -25.63
CA GLY A 372 19.98 2.80 -25.08
C GLY A 372 19.25 1.58 -24.53
N GLU A 373 18.30 1.82 -23.63
CA GLU A 373 17.45 0.79 -23.02
C GLU A 373 16.62 0.05 -24.08
N GLY A 374 15.96 0.79 -24.99
CA GLY A 374 15.17 0.18 -26.06
C GLY A 374 16.00 -0.75 -26.94
N MET A 375 17.23 -0.35 -27.30
CA MET A 375 18.13 -1.19 -28.10
C MET A 375 18.59 -2.44 -27.34
N GLU A 376 18.79 -2.37 -26.03
CA GLU A 376 19.09 -3.55 -25.22
C GLU A 376 17.93 -4.54 -25.19
N LEU A 377 16.71 -4.04 -25.00
CA LEU A 377 15.49 -4.87 -24.98
C LEU A 377 15.19 -5.50 -26.34
N VAL A 378 15.32 -4.75 -27.44
CA VAL A 378 15.17 -5.28 -28.81
C VAL A 378 16.20 -6.37 -29.09
N ARG A 379 17.48 -6.13 -28.76
CA ARG A 379 18.53 -7.14 -28.96
C ARG A 379 18.28 -8.40 -28.13
N ALA A 380 17.80 -8.25 -26.90
CA ALA A 380 17.41 -9.39 -26.07
C ALA A 380 16.25 -10.15 -26.70
N ALA A 381 15.23 -9.47 -27.24
CA ALA A 381 14.10 -10.10 -27.91
C ALA A 381 14.51 -10.93 -29.13
N VAL A 382 15.37 -10.37 -29.99
CA VAL A 382 15.89 -11.06 -31.19
C VAL A 382 16.79 -12.25 -30.83
N ALA A 383 17.49 -12.18 -29.69
CA ALA A 383 18.34 -13.27 -29.21
C ALA A 383 17.55 -14.42 -28.55
N THR A 384 16.27 -14.21 -28.20
CA THR A 384 15.43 -15.24 -27.59
C THR A 384 15.00 -16.27 -28.64
N PRO A 385 15.25 -17.58 -28.42
CA PRO A 385 14.85 -18.60 -29.38
C PRO A 385 13.32 -18.69 -29.55
N GLY A 386 12.82 -18.56 -30.78
CA GLY A 386 11.41 -18.74 -31.14
C GLY A 386 11.13 -18.32 -32.58
N GLU A 387 10.16 -18.93 -33.27
CA GLU A 387 9.76 -18.51 -34.61
C GLU A 387 9.00 -17.18 -34.54
N SER A 388 9.59 -16.10 -35.07
CA SER A 388 8.89 -14.85 -35.31
C SER A 388 8.05 -14.97 -36.58
N PRO A 389 6.81 -14.46 -36.62
CA PRO A 389 6.18 -14.11 -37.89
C PRO A 389 7.09 -13.12 -38.65
N ASP A 390 7.35 -13.38 -39.94
CA ASP A 390 8.27 -12.61 -40.79
C ASP A 390 8.04 -11.08 -40.77
N ALA A 391 6.81 -10.64 -40.49
CA ALA A 391 6.46 -9.22 -40.41
C ALA A 391 7.04 -8.49 -39.18
N VAL A 392 7.30 -9.21 -38.09
CA VAL A 392 7.84 -8.64 -36.84
C VAL A 392 9.38 -8.63 -36.86
N ALA A 393 10.01 -9.59 -37.56
CA ALA A 393 11.45 -9.67 -37.70
C ALA A 393 12.05 -8.59 -38.63
N ALA A 394 11.21 -7.90 -39.40
CA ALA A 394 11.60 -6.88 -40.38
C ALA A 394 11.61 -5.43 -39.83
N VAL A 395 11.11 -5.22 -38.60
CA VAL A 395 11.08 -3.94 -37.87
C VAL A 395 12.28 -3.87 -36.93
#